data_AF-A0A022QAU8-F1
#
_entry.id   AF-A0A022QAU8-F1
#
_cell.length_a   1.000
_cell.length_b   1.000
_cell.length_c   1.000
_cell.angle_alpha   90.00
_cell.angle_beta   90.00
_cell.angle_gamma   90.00
#
_symmetry.space_group_name_H-M   'P 1'
#
loop_
_entity.id
_entity.type
_entity.pdbx_description
1 polymer ?
#
loop_
_entity_poly.entity_id
_entity_poly.type
_entity_poly.pdbx_seq_one_letter_code
_entity_poly.pdbx_strand_id
1 'polypeptide(L)'
;MDFPNLKLSVVGGRPFSCGGEHMFRKKLLISRYGVHDMNESTEKIHEAALGTPDDHSVIFLAHNGPTGLGSNVDNICGKYFVCEGGDHGDPDLAHAISYLKQTTNLSIKLVVFGHMHKGLAFGNGLRKMAFGNGL
;
A
#
# COMPACT_ATOMS: atom_id res chain seq x y z
N MET A 1 -2.81 -14.72 3.08
CA MET A 1 -2.04 -15.87 3.60
C MET A 1 -2.24 -15.88 5.09
N ASP A 2 -2.65 -17.02 5.65
CA ASP A 2 -3.11 -17.09 7.04
C ASP A 2 -2.15 -17.91 7.89
N PHE A 3 -1.95 -17.45 9.13
CA PHE A 3 -1.10 -18.07 10.15
C PHE A 3 -1.94 -18.29 11.42
N PRO A 4 -2.73 -19.38 11.48
CA PRO A 4 -3.72 -19.58 12.55
C PRO A 4 -3.12 -19.60 13.97
N ASN A 5 -1.94 -20.20 14.14
CA ASN A 5 -1.24 -20.26 15.43
C ASN A 5 -0.85 -18.89 15.98
N LEU A 6 -0.74 -17.89 15.11
CA LEU A 6 -0.42 -16.49 15.46
C LEU A 6 -1.66 -15.60 15.42
N LYS A 7 -2.82 -16.13 15.02
CA LYS A 7 -4.04 -15.36 14.71
C LYS A 7 -3.72 -14.17 13.81
N LEU A 8 -3.04 -14.45 12.71
CA LEU A 8 -2.47 -13.42 11.83
C LEU A 8 -2.74 -13.76 10.36
N SER A 9 -3.16 -12.76 9.60
CA SER A 9 -3.29 -12.84 8.15
C SER A 9 -2.49 -11.76 7.46
N VAL A 10 -1.80 -12.15 6.38
CA VAL A 10 -1.06 -11.24 5.50
C VAL A 10 -1.85 -11.05 4.21
N VAL A 11 -2.19 -9.79 3.92
CA VAL A 11 -2.92 -9.37 2.72
C VAL A 11 -1.98 -8.59 1.82
N GLY A 12 -1.94 -8.94 0.53
CA GLY A 12 -1.10 -8.27 -0.45
C GLY A 12 -1.75 -6.98 -0.98
N GLY A 13 -0.96 -5.91 -1.13
CA GLY A 13 -1.31 -4.78 -1.99
C GLY A 13 -1.13 -5.09 -3.47
N ARG A 14 -1.33 -4.09 -4.35
CA ARG A 14 -1.19 -4.27 -5.79
C ARG A 14 0.24 -4.70 -6.19
N PRO A 15 0.41 -5.82 -6.91
CA PRO A 15 1.73 -6.23 -7.39
C PRO A 15 2.24 -5.29 -8.48
N PHE A 16 3.56 -5.17 -8.60
CA PHE A 16 4.25 -4.32 -9.58
C PHE A 16 3.99 -2.81 -9.43
N SER A 17 3.33 -2.35 -8.37
CA SER A 17 3.10 -0.92 -8.17
C SER A 17 4.44 -0.18 -8.12
N CYS A 18 4.54 0.95 -8.82
CA CYS A 18 5.66 1.89 -8.66
C CYS A 18 5.23 3.15 -7.92
N GLY A 19 3.99 3.20 -7.41
CA GLY A 19 3.41 4.39 -6.82
C GLY A 19 2.54 5.23 -7.75
N GLY A 20 1.69 6.04 -7.13
CA GLY A 20 0.73 6.91 -7.81
C GLY A 20 -0.44 6.16 -8.46
N GLU A 21 -1.13 6.88 -9.34
CA GLU A 21 -2.40 6.47 -9.94
C GLU A 21 -2.24 5.58 -11.19
N HIS A 22 -1.01 5.25 -11.57
CA HIS A 22 -0.73 4.53 -12.81
C HIS A 22 -0.64 3.01 -12.58
N MET A 23 -1.38 2.27 -13.40
CA MET A 23 -1.40 0.79 -13.39
C MET A 23 -0.19 0.22 -14.15
N PHE A 24 0.90 -0.04 -13.44
CA PHE A 24 2.09 -0.65 -14.02
C PHE A 24 1.84 -2.13 -14.36
N ARG A 25 2.41 -2.62 -15.47
CA ARG A 25 2.22 -3.99 -15.97
C ARG A 25 0.74 -4.41 -16.12
N LYS A 26 -0.15 -3.50 -16.57
CA LYS A 26 -1.59 -3.73 -16.74
C LYS A 26 -1.98 -5.07 -17.40
N LYS A 27 -1.27 -5.52 -18.44
CA LYS A 27 -1.52 -6.83 -19.08
C LYS A 27 -1.40 -8.01 -18.10
N LEU A 28 -0.43 -7.98 -17.19
CA LEU A 28 -0.24 -9.01 -16.16
C LEU A 28 -1.28 -8.91 -15.05
N LEU A 29 -1.65 -7.68 -14.66
CA LEU A 29 -2.70 -7.43 -13.66
C LEU A 29 -4.04 -8.00 -14.12
N ILE A 30 -4.43 -7.72 -15.36
CA ILE A 30 -5.64 -8.30 -15.97
C ILE A 30 -5.51 -9.83 -16.04
N SER A 31 -4.43 -10.35 -16.62
CA SER A 31 -4.30 -11.78 -16.88
C SER A 31 -4.22 -12.65 -15.62
N ARG A 32 -3.67 -12.14 -14.50
CA ARG A 32 -3.48 -12.94 -13.28
C ARG A 32 -4.45 -12.62 -12.16
N TYR A 33 -4.95 -11.39 -12.11
CA TYR A 33 -5.75 -10.91 -11.00
C TYR A 33 -7.11 -10.34 -11.44
N GLY A 34 -7.36 -10.23 -12.75
CA GLY A 34 -8.61 -9.66 -13.27
C GLY A 34 -8.78 -8.18 -12.93
N VAL A 35 -7.67 -7.44 -12.75
CA VAL A 35 -7.70 -6.02 -12.39
C VAL A 35 -7.41 -5.14 -13.60
N HIS A 36 -8.38 -4.34 -14.00
CA HIS A 36 -8.37 -3.45 -15.16
C HIS A 36 -8.06 -2.00 -14.79
N ASP A 37 -8.41 -1.57 -13.59
CA ASP A 37 -8.19 -0.21 -13.10
C ASP A 37 -7.93 -0.13 -11.59
N MET A 38 -7.79 1.10 -11.09
CA MET A 38 -7.47 1.41 -9.69
C MET A 38 -8.62 1.05 -8.73
N ASN A 39 -9.87 1.19 -9.18
CA ASN A 39 -11.03 0.87 -8.35
C ASN A 39 -11.13 -0.64 -8.18
N GLU A 40 -10.99 -1.39 -9.25
CA GLU A 40 -10.95 -2.86 -9.17
C GLU A 40 -9.75 -3.35 -8.35
N SER A 41 -8.62 -2.65 -8.38
CA SER A 41 -7.48 -2.94 -7.51
C SER A 41 -7.84 -2.73 -6.02
N THR A 42 -8.54 -1.64 -5.72
CA THR A 42 -9.06 -1.33 -4.38
C THR A 42 -9.98 -2.43 -3.89
N GLU A 43 -10.96 -2.81 -4.71
CA GLU A 43 -11.93 -3.87 -4.39
C GLU A 43 -11.22 -5.21 -4.18
N LYS A 44 -10.24 -5.57 -5.00
CA LYS A 44 -9.49 -6.83 -4.81
C LYS A 44 -8.71 -6.87 -3.50
N ILE A 45 -8.10 -5.75 -3.10
CA ILE A 45 -7.40 -5.65 -1.80
C ILE A 45 -8.40 -5.77 -0.66
N HIS A 46 -9.54 -5.08 -0.77
CA HIS A 46 -10.63 -5.11 0.21
C HIS A 46 -11.22 -6.52 0.36
N GLU A 47 -11.60 -7.17 -0.74
CA GLU A 47 -12.08 -8.57 -0.78
C GLU A 47 -11.07 -9.53 -0.15
N ALA A 48 -9.78 -9.38 -0.44
CA ALA A 48 -8.75 -10.23 0.12
C ALA A 48 -8.62 -10.07 1.64
N ALA A 49 -8.85 -8.87 2.18
CA ALA A 49 -8.86 -8.64 3.61
C ALA A 49 -10.14 -9.16 4.28
N LEU A 50 -11.30 -8.99 3.65
CA LEU A 50 -12.57 -9.57 4.12
C LEU A 50 -12.56 -11.10 4.15
N GLY A 51 -11.79 -11.73 3.27
CA GLY A 51 -11.62 -13.19 3.26
C GLY A 51 -10.74 -13.74 4.39
N THR A 52 -10.19 -12.88 5.27
CA THR A 52 -9.36 -13.34 6.40
C THR A 52 -10.24 -13.82 7.56
N PRO A 53 -9.77 -14.77 8.40
CA PRO A 53 -10.55 -15.23 9.55
C PRO A 53 -10.86 -14.11 10.56
N ASP A 54 -12.07 -14.11 11.12
CA ASP A 54 -12.57 -13.04 12.00
C ASP A 54 -11.71 -12.79 13.25
N ASP A 55 -11.04 -13.82 13.76
CA ASP A 55 -10.18 -13.72 14.95
C ASP A 55 -8.72 -13.38 14.63
N HIS A 56 -8.40 -13.12 13.35
CA HIS A 56 -7.06 -12.74 12.92
C HIS A 56 -6.82 -11.23 12.96
N SER A 57 -5.59 -10.85 13.31
CA SER A 57 -5.05 -9.54 12.99
C SER A 57 -4.58 -9.51 11.54
N VAL A 58 -4.76 -8.39 10.85
CA VAL A 58 -4.37 -8.21 9.45
C VAL A 58 -3.10 -7.36 9.36
N ILE A 59 -2.14 -7.84 8.56
CA ILE A 59 -0.98 -7.09 8.11
C ILE A 59 -1.04 -6.95 6.59
N PHE A 60 -0.89 -5.72 6.10
CA PHE A 60 -0.73 -5.47 4.68
C PHE A 60 0.74 -5.56 4.27
N LEU A 61 1.00 -6.18 3.13
CA LEU A 61 2.32 -6.21 2.49
C LEU A 61 2.19 -5.69 1.06
N ALA A 62 2.86 -4.58 0.74
CA ALA A 62 2.77 -3.94 -0.57
C ALA A 62 4.14 -3.60 -1.17
N HIS A 63 4.21 -3.39 -2.48
CA HIS A 63 5.45 -2.93 -3.10
C HIS A 63 5.74 -1.46 -2.80
N ASN A 64 4.69 -0.65 -2.62
CA ASN A 64 4.76 0.75 -2.30
C ASN A 64 3.74 1.10 -1.19
N GLY A 65 4.00 2.17 -0.45
CA GLY A 65 3.13 2.57 0.66
C GLY A 65 1.85 3.26 0.18
N PRO A 66 0.83 3.43 1.04
CA PRO A 66 -0.39 4.12 0.68
C PRO A 66 -0.17 5.62 0.47
N THR A 67 -1.00 6.24 -0.37
CA THR A 67 -1.11 7.70 -0.49
C THR A 67 -1.49 8.32 0.85
N GLY A 68 -1.03 9.54 1.11
CA GLY A 68 -1.21 10.29 2.36
C GLY A 68 0.09 10.44 3.17
N LEU A 69 1.14 9.71 2.79
CA LEU A 69 2.45 9.70 3.46
C LEU A 69 3.56 10.37 2.64
N GLY A 70 3.22 11.12 1.60
CA GLY A 70 4.18 11.70 0.65
C GLY A 70 4.16 13.22 0.54
N SER A 71 3.60 13.95 1.52
CA SER A 71 3.46 15.41 1.48
C SER A 71 4.75 16.20 1.23
N ASN A 72 5.91 15.69 1.66
CA ASN A 72 7.24 16.25 1.37
C ASN A 72 8.09 15.26 0.55
N VAL A 73 9.08 15.79 -0.17
CA VAL A 73 10.03 15.05 -1.02
C VAL A 73 10.80 13.95 -0.28
N ASP A 74 11.08 14.17 1.00
CA ASP A 74 11.85 13.28 1.87
C ASP A 74 10.98 12.30 2.65
N ASN A 75 9.65 12.40 2.53
CA ASN A 75 8.73 11.47 3.18
C ASN A 75 8.79 10.07 2.55
N ILE A 76 8.28 9.08 3.28
CA ILE A 76 8.40 7.67 2.90
C ILE A 76 7.71 7.35 1.56
N CYS A 77 6.59 8.03 1.24
CA CYS A 77 5.89 7.93 -0.04
C CYS A 77 6.08 9.17 -0.94
N GLY A 78 7.06 10.05 -0.65
CA GLY A 78 7.29 11.28 -1.41
C GLY A 78 7.96 11.04 -2.76
N LYS A 79 7.52 11.76 -3.80
CA LYS A 79 8.20 11.89 -5.10
C LYS A 79 9.51 12.63 -4.89
N TYR A 80 10.62 11.97 -5.19
CA TYR A 80 11.97 12.50 -5.00
C TYR A 80 12.66 12.83 -6.33
N PHE A 81 12.01 12.55 -7.46
CA PHE A 81 12.55 12.66 -8.82
C PHE A 81 12.00 13.88 -9.58
N VAL A 82 11.18 14.72 -8.95
CA VAL A 82 10.68 16.00 -9.48
C VAL A 82 10.81 17.09 -8.41
N CYS A 83 11.17 18.31 -8.80
CA CYS A 83 11.38 19.43 -7.86
C CYS A 83 10.12 19.80 -7.06
N GLU A 84 8.95 19.60 -7.64
CA GLU A 84 7.65 19.89 -7.01
C GLU A 84 7.31 18.91 -5.89
N GLY A 85 7.99 17.77 -5.81
CA GLY A 85 7.70 16.71 -4.85
C GLY A 85 6.31 16.12 -5.04
N GLY A 86 5.63 15.83 -3.94
CA GLY A 86 4.25 15.34 -3.91
C GLY A 86 4.13 13.85 -3.57
N ASP A 87 2.89 13.41 -3.36
CA ASP A 87 2.61 12.05 -2.94
C ASP A 87 2.74 11.06 -4.10
N HIS A 88 3.49 9.98 -3.86
CA HIS A 88 3.66 8.85 -4.77
C HIS A 88 3.22 7.52 -4.15
N GLY A 89 2.43 7.56 -3.09
CA GLY A 89 1.81 6.36 -2.53
C GLY A 89 0.80 5.73 -3.48
N ASP A 90 0.33 4.54 -3.11
CA ASP A 90 -0.69 3.77 -3.80
C ASP A 90 -2.08 4.23 -3.32
N PRO A 91 -2.90 4.87 -4.18
CA PRO A 91 -4.24 5.32 -3.80
C PRO A 91 -5.21 4.18 -3.50
N ASP A 92 -5.11 3.07 -4.25
CA ASP A 92 -5.95 1.89 -4.05
C ASP A 92 -5.69 1.22 -2.70
N LEU A 93 -4.42 1.16 -2.26
CA LEU A 93 -4.09 0.67 -0.93
C LEU A 93 -4.67 1.58 0.16
N ALA A 94 -4.55 2.91 0.00
CA ALA A 94 -5.11 3.87 0.94
C ALA A 94 -6.65 3.75 1.02
N HIS A 95 -7.32 3.69 -0.13
CA HIS A 95 -8.77 3.55 -0.21
C HIS A 95 -9.25 2.22 0.39
N ALA A 96 -8.58 1.10 0.10
CA ALA A 96 -8.96 -0.20 0.65
C ALA A 96 -8.85 -0.21 2.18
N ILE A 97 -7.74 0.30 2.73
CA ILE A 97 -7.55 0.39 4.19
C ILE A 97 -8.61 1.29 4.83
N SER A 98 -8.85 2.47 4.24
CA SER A 98 -9.86 3.41 4.73
C SER A 98 -11.26 2.78 4.71
N TYR A 99 -11.60 2.07 3.63
CA TYR A 99 -12.89 1.42 3.50
C TYR A 99 -13.08 0.30 4.54
N LEU A 100 -12.08 -0.58 4.70
CA LEU A 100 -12.11 -1.64 5.71
C LEU A 100 -12.29 -1.10 7.13
N LYS A 101 -11.64 0.02 7.45
CA LYS A 101 -11.77 0.68 8.76
C LYS A 101 -13.15 1.27 9.01
N GLN A 102 -13.86 1.65 7.95
CA GLN A 102 -15.20 2.22 8.04
C GLN A 102 -16.30 1.16 8.06
N THR A 103 -16.09 0.02 7.38
CA THR A 103 -17.13 -1.00 7.20
C THR A 103 -16.97 -2.26 8.03
N THR A 104 -15.81 -2.46 8.66
CA THR A 104 -15.48 -3.71 9.36
C THR A 104 -14.84 -3.47 10.72
N ASN A 105 -14.80 -4.51 11.55
CA ASN A 105 -14.03 -4.53 12.80
C ASN A 105 -12.66 -5.22 12.64
N LEU A 106 -12.15 -5.37 11.41
CA LEU A 106 -10.88 -6.05 11.17
C LEU A 106 -9.73 -5.36 11.89
N SER A 107 -8.91 -6.14 12.59
CA SER A 107 -7.78 -5.61 13.35
C SER A 107 -6.57 -5.40 12.45
N ILE A 108 -6.55 -4.30 11.69
CA ILE A 108 -5.39 -3.92 10.87
C ILE A 108 -4.28 -3.38 11.77
N LYS A 109 -3.19 -4.13 11.92
CA LYS A 109 -2.10 -3.79 12.87
C LYS A 109 -0.90 -3.11 12.20
N LEU A 110 -0.62 -3.44 10.94
CA LEU A 110 0.61 -3.00 10.29
C LEU A 110 0.43 -2.95 8.77
N VAL A 111 1.05 -1.96 8.15
CA VAL A 111 1.26 -1.89 6.70
C VAL A 111 2.76 -1.90 6.46
N VAL A 112 3.25 -2.96 5.82
CA VAL A 112 4.64 -3.13 5.43
C VAL A 112 4.75 -2.87 3.93
N PHE A 113 5.70 -2.05 3.51
CA PHE A 113 5.88 -1.80 2.09
C PHE A 113 7.33 -1.57 1.70
N GLY A 114 7.61 -1.90 0.44
CA GLY A 114 8.87 -1.57 -0.23
C GLY A 114 8.98 -0.06 -0.51
N HIS A 115 10.20 0.42 -0.64
CA HIS A 115 10.51 1.83 -0.92
C HIS A 115 11.53 1.93 -2.04
N MET A 116 11.35 2.93 -2.93
CA MET A 116 12.14 3.05 -4.16
C MET A 116 13.64 3.20 -3.90
N HIS A 117 14.11 4.06 -2.98
CA HIS A 117 15.54 4.17 -2.62
C HIS A 117 15.75 4.76 -1.21
N LYS A 118 16.83 4.34 -0.53
CA LYS A 118 17.28 4.88 0.77
C LYS A 118 17.92 6.27 0.65
N GLY A 119 18.69 6.50 -0.41
CA GLY A 119 19.22 7.81 -0.78
C GLY A 119 18.26 8.55 -1.70
N LEU A 120 18.10 9.85 -1.48
CA LEU A 120 17.35 10.71 -2.38
C LEU A 120 18.15 10.98 -3.65
N ALA A 121 17.46 11.22 -4.76
CA ALA A 121 18.11 11.61 -6.01
C ALA A 121 18.88 12.94 -5.82
N PHE A 122 19.88 13.16 -6.67
CA PHE A 122 20.71 14.38 -6.69
C PHE A 122 21.52 14.65 -5.41
N GLY A 123 21.71 13.66 -4.54
CA GLY A 123 22.52 13.83 -3.32
C GLY A 123 21.80 14.57 -2.18
N ASN A 124 20.47 14.69 -2.25
CA ASN A 124 19.65 15.44 -1.28
C ASN A 124 19.48 14.77 0.10
N GLY A 125 20.34 13.83 0.47
CA GLY A 125 20.33 13.16 1.77
C GLY A 125 19.50 11.86 1.83
N LEU A 126 19.02 11.53 3.03
CA LEU A 126 18.35 10.26 3.33
C LEU A 126 16.83 10.45 3.47
N ARG A 127 16.06 9.45 3.04
CA ARG A 127 14.60 9.41 3.22
C ARG A 127 14.25 9.31 4.70
N LYS A 128 13.22 10.06 5.13
CA LYS A 128 12.67 9.96 6.48
C LYS A 128 11.73 8.75 6.58
N MET A 129 11.98 7.93 7.59
CA MET A 129 11.07 6.85 7.96
C MET A 129 9.87 7.46 8.71
N ALA A 130 8.66 7.05 8.34
CA ALA A 130 7.46 7.41 9.07
C ALA A 130 7.10 6.29 10.06
N PHE A 131 6.87 6.66 11.32
CA PHE A 131 6.26 5.81 12.33
C PHE A 131 5.05 6.55 12.88
N GLY A 132 3.85 6.00 12.71
CA GLY A 132 2.61 6.65 13.12
C GLY A 132 1.53 5.64 13.45
N ASN A 133 0.81 5.87 14.55
CA ASN A 133 -0.39 5.14 14.91
C ASN A 133 -1.58 5.78 14.17
N GLY A 134 -1.69 5.58 12.86
CA GLY A 134 -2.83 6.10 12.08
C GLY A 134 -2.54 6.30 10.61
N LEU A 135 -3.03 5.36 9.79
CA LEU A 135 -3.44 5.55 8.41
C LEU A 135 -4.95 5.38 8.36
#